data_AF-A0A662UTV3-F1
#
_entry.id   AF-A0A662UTV3-F1
#
_cell.length_a   1.000
_cell.length_b   1.000
_cell.length_c   1.000
_cell.angle_alpha   90.00
_cell.angle_beta   90.00
_cell.angle_gamma   90.00
#
_symmetry.space_group_name_H-M   'P 1'
#
loop_
_entity.id
_entity.type
_entity.pdbx_description
1 polymer ?
#
loop_
_entity_poly.entity_id
_entity_poly.type
_entity_poly.pdbx_seq_one_letter_code
_entity_poly.pdbx_strand_id
1 'polypeptide(L)' 'MHDLGKTDPHGYYVLLFKNTVRDKIKQLEGVEVEEYGDLVVVRVKSRNVAKKLLKRFNKYLARP' A
#
# COMPACT_ATOMS: atom_id res chain seq x y z
N MET A 1 -8.64 14.91 -1.02
CA MET A 1 -7.55 14.20 -1.73
C MET A 1 -6.84 13.34 -0.71
N HIS A 2 -6.58 12.05 -0.97
CA HIS A 2 -5.68 11.29 -0.09
C HIS A 2 -4.26 11.75 -0.43
N ASP A 3 -3.67 12.55 0.45
CA ASP A 3 -2.28 12.95 0.30
C ASP A 3 -1.40 11.74 0.59
N LEU A 4 -0.61 11.38 -0.42
CA LEU A 4 0.48 10.44 -0.24
C LEU A 4 1.59 11.19 0.48
N GLY A 5 2.06 10.63 1.59
CA GLY A 5 3.21 11.16 2.31
C GLY A 5 4.49 11.14 1.46
N LYS A 6 5.59 11.56 2.09
CA LYS A 6 6.91 11.41 1.48
C LYS A 6 7.20 9.93 1.19
N THR A 7 7.90 9.69 0.10
CA THR A 7 8.47 8.37 -0.19
C THR A 7 9.54 8.04 0.83
N ASP A 8 9.81 6.76 1.01
CA ASP A 8 10.95 6.30 1.80
C ASP A 8 12.29 6.68 1.12
N PRO A 9 13.45 6.52 1.80
CA PRO A 9 14.78 6.82 1.26
C PRO A 9 15.10 6.11 -0.07
N HIS A 10 14.49 4.97 -0.36
CA HIS A 10 14.64 4.23 -1.61
C HIS A 10 13.67 4.68 -2.72
N GLY A 11 12.80 5.66 -2.45
CA GLY A 11 11.89 6.26 -3.43
C GLY A 11 10.55 5.54 -3.60
N TYR A 12 10.15 4.69 -2.66
CA TYR A 12 8.87 4.01 -2.67
C TYR A 12 7.83 4.73 -1.80
N TYR A 13 6.58 4.66 -2.22
CA TYR A 13 5.43 4.92 -1.37
C TYR A 13 5.14 3.67 -0.56
N VAL A 14 5.16 3.80 0.76
CA VAL A 14 4.86 2.71 1.69
C VAL A 14 3.44 2.89 2.22
N LEU A 15 2.61 1.87 2.04
CA LEU A 15 1.22 1.84 2.47
C LEU A 15 1.01 0.65 3.40
N LEU A 16 0.34 0.85 4.53
CA LEU A 16 -0.03 -0.22 5.45
C LEU A 16 -1.52 -0.54 5.33
N PHE A 17 -1.82 -1.82 5.10
CA PHE A 17 -3.19 -2.32 5.07
C PHE A 17 -3.34 -3.50 6.04
N LYS A 18 -4.59 -3.87 6.35
CA LYS A 18 -4.90 -5.14 7.02
C LYS A 18 -4.56 -6.32 6.10
N ASN A 19 -4.06 -7.42 6.67
CA ASN A 19 -3.64 -8.60 5.92
C ASN A 19 -4.80 -9.24 5.10
N THR A 20 -6.06 -9.00 5.47
CA THR A 20 -7.25 -9.49 4.76
C THR A 20 -7.33 -9.09 3.28
N VAL A 21 -6.61 -8.04 2.84
CA VAL A 21 -6.59 -7.61 1.42
C VAL A 21 -5.32 -7.98 0.66
N ARG A 22 -4.40 -8.70 1.30
CA ARG A 22 -3.11 -9.12 0.72
C ARG A 22 -3.26 -9.78 -0.64
N ASP A 23 -4.08 -10.82 -0.76
CA ASP A 23 -4.22 -11.58 -2.02
C ASP A 23 -4.71 -10.70 -3.17
N LYS A 24 -5.59 -9.73 -2.87
CA LYS A 24 -6.08 -8.76 -3.86
C LYS A 24 -5.01 -7.76 -4.28
N ILE A 25 -4.08 -7.43 -3.38
CA ILE A 25 -2.99 -6.50 -3.67
C ILE A 25 -1.86 -7.21 -4.42
N LYS A 26 -1.53 -8.46 -4.05
CA LYS A 26 -0.53 -9.29 -4.75
C LYS A 26 -0.85 -9.53 -6.24
N GLN A 27 -2.13 -9.47 -6.61
CA GLN A 27 -2.57 -9.56 -8.01
C GLN A 27 -2.28 -8.30 -8.84
N LEU A 28 -1.83 -7.20 -8.21
CA LEU A 28 -1.50 -5.97 -8.91
C LEU A 28 -0.03 -6.00 -9.35
N GLU A 29 0.23 -5.57 -10.58
CA GLU A 29 1.59 -5.45 -11.08
C GLU A 29 2.31 -4.21 -10.52
N GLY A 30 3.62 -4.35 -10.29
CA GLY A 30 4.47 -3.24 -9.85
C GLY A 30 4.28 -2.85 -8.37
N VAL A 31 3.83 -3.79 -7.54
CA VAL A 31 3.72 -3.61 -6.08
C VAL A 31 4.54 -4.69 -5.37
N GLU A 32 5.27 -4.29 -4.34
CA GLU A 32 5.98 -5.19 -3.43
C GLU A 32 5.16 -5.34 -2.15
N VAL A 33 4.89 -6.57 -1.73
CA VAL A 33 3.97 -6.88 -0.63
C VAL A 33 4.70 -7.71 0.42
N GLU A 34 4.86 -7.15 1.61
CA GLU A 34 5.46 -7.81 2.77
C GLU A 34 4.43 -8.00 3.89
N GLU A 35 4.51 -9.11 4.60
CA GLU A 35 3.58 -9.46 5.68
C GLU A 35 4.21 -9.26 7.05
N TYR A 36 3.46 -8.61 7.92
CA TYR A 36 3.81 -8.35 9.31
C TYR A 36 2.59 -8.68 10.20
N GLY A 37 2.37 -9.97 10.44
CA GLY A 37 1.25 -10.47 11.24
C GLY A 37 -0.12 -10.09 10.65
N ASP A 38 -0.87 -9.24 11.35
CA ASP A 38 -2.18 -8.73 10.93
C ASP A 38 -2.12 -7.60 9.90
N LEU A 39 -0.91 -7.11 9.61
CA LEU A 39 -0.67 -6.03 8.67
C LEU A 39 0.09 -6.52 7.43
N VAL A 40 -0.16 -5.83 6.33
CA VAL A 40 0.56 -5.99 5.08
C VAL A 40 1.13 -4.64 4.67
N VAL A 41 2.44 -4.62 4.46
CA VAL A 41 3.20 -3.46 4.00
C VAL A 41 3.30 -3.56 2.49
N VAL A 42 2.84 -2.52 1.81
CA VAL A 42 2.80 -2.44 0.35
C VAL A 42 3.70 -1.30 -0.10
N ARG A 43 4.78 -1.62 -0.81
CA ARG A 43 5.71 -0.65 -1.37
C ARG A 43 5.49 -0.51 -2.87
N VAL A 44 5.36 0.73 -3.34
CA VAL A 44 5.16 1.01 -4.76
C VAL A 44 5.97 2.22 -5.20
N LYS A 45 6.63 2.15 -6.36
CA LYS A 45 7.37 3.31 -6.91
C LYS A 45 6.43 4.36 -7.52
N SER A 46 5.34 3.91 -8.14
CA SER A 46 4.44 4.81 -8.86
C SER A 46 3.45 5.49 -7.92
N ARG A 47 3.50 6.83 -7.88
CA ARG A 47 2.53 7.66 -7.15
C ARG A 47 1.09 7.38 -7.59
N ASN A 48 0.88 7.09 -8.87
CA ASN A 48 -0.45 6.84 -9.41
C ASN A 48 -1.02 5.50 -8.91
N VAL A 49 -0.16 4.46 -8.85
CA VAL A 49 -0.51 3.16 -8.27
C VAL A 49 -0.82 3.32 -6.78
N ALA A 50 0.00 4.07 -6.04
CA ALA A 50 -0.24 4.35 -4.63
C ALA A 50 -1.59 5.03 -4.39
N LYS A 51 -1.95 6.05 -5.19
CA LYS A 51 -3.28 6.70 -5.10
C LYS A 51 -4.43 5.73 -5.42
N LYS A 52 -4.27 4.88 -6.44
CA LYS A 52 -5.28 3.86 -6.79
C LYS A 52 -5.48 2.87 -5.67
N LEU A 53 -4.40 2.38 -5.06
CA LEU A 53 -4.43 1.49 -3.90
C LEU A 53 -5.17 2.13 -2.72
N LEU A 54 -4.80 3.36 -2.35
CA LEU A 54 -5.48 4.10 -1.29
C LEU A 54 -6.97 4.25 -1.57
N LYS A 55 -7.35 4.62 -2.80
CA LYS A 55 -8.77 4.78 -3.16
C LYS A 55 -9.54 3.45 -3.10
N ARG A 56 -8.93 2.37 -3.59
CA ARG A 56 -9.57 1.04 -3.70
C ARG A 56 -9.65 0.32 -2.36
N PHE A 57 -8.62 0.43 -1.53
CA PHE A 57 -8.48 -0.29 -0.27
C PHE A 57 -8.56 0.60 0.97
N ASN A 58 -9.07 1.83 0.84
CA ASN A 58 -9.17 2.80 1.95
C ASN A 58 -9.80 2.21 3.23
N LYS A 59 -10.81 1.34 3.07
CA LYS A 59 -11.51 0.67 4.19
C LYS A 59 -10.61 -0.24 5.02
N TYR A 60 -9.50 -0.69 4.46
CA TYR A 60 -8.54 -1.62 5.06
C TYR A 60 -7.22 -0.93 5.42
N LEU A 61 -7.14 0.39 5.26
CA LEU A 61 -5.96 1.16 5.63
C LEU A 61 -5.74 1.01 7.13
N ALA A 62 -4.56 0.56 7.53
CA ALA A 62 -4.16 0.57 8.91
C ALA A 62 -3.83 2.02 9.25
N ARG A 63 -4.79 2.73 9.85
CA ARG A 63 -4.50 4.02 10.45
C ARG A 63 -3.69 3.78 11.74
N PRO A 64 -2.62 4.54 11.97
CA PRO A 64 -2.01 4.60 13.31
C PRO A 64 -3.04 5.09 14.33
#